data_AF-A0A352C3G6-F1
#
_entry.id   AF-A0A352C3G6-F1
#
_cell.length_a   1.000
_cell.length_b   1.000
_cell.length_c   1.000
_cell.angle_alpha   90.00
_cell.angle_beta   90.00
_cell.angle_gamma   90.00
#
_symmetry.space_group_name_H-M   'P 1'
#
loop_
_entity.id
_entity.type
_entity.pdbx_description
1 polymer ?
#
loop_
_entity_poly.entity_id
_entity_poly.type
_entity_poly.pdbx_seq_one_letter_code
_entity_poly.pdbx_strand_id
1 'polypeptide(L)'
;VNYLKQQGKARGITVVNVAEAPLANSPQVGCGCATMSRNDPPHLVALLDILRQGKTLPYNVVKAGDVVNEFTGLRNRLSDKEQQWVIDNAKIALENMIRITESR
;
A
#
# COMPACT_ATOMS: atom_id res chain seq x y z
N VAL A 1 -18.95 2.55 -2.50
CA VAL A 1 -19.32 2.10 -3.87
C VAL A 1 -20.82 2.21 -4.16
N ASN A 2 -21.71 1.75 -3.26
CA ASN A 2 -23.17 1.74 -3.53
C ASN A 2 -23.78 3.13 -3.73
N TYR A 3 -23.38 4.12 -2.93
CA TYR A 3 -23.84 5.50 -3.11
C TYR A 3 -23.44 6.10 -4.47
N LEU A 4 -22.22 5.82 -4.94
CA LEU A 4 -21.73 6.27 -6.23
C LEU A 4 -22.51 5.64 -7.39
N LYS A 5 -22.80 4.34 -7.31
CA LYS A 5 -23.66 3.64 -8.29
C LYS A 5 -25.05 4.27 -8.35
N GLN A 6 -25.63 4.62 -7.21
CA GLN A 6 -26.95 5.25 -7.13
C GLN A 6 -26.98 6.66 -7.74
N GLN A 7 -25.96 7.48 -7.45
CA GLN A 7 -25.84 8.83 -8.03
C GLN A 7 -25.52 8.82 -9.53
N GLY A 8 -24.69 7.88 -9.99
CA GLY A 8 -24.41 7.68 -11.41
C GLY A 8 -25.66 7.30 -12.20
N LYS A 9 -26.48 6.39 -11.66
CA LYS A 9 -27.73 5.95 -12.30
C LYS A 9 -28.70 7.11 -12.53
N ALA A 10 -28.81 8.04 -11.56
CA ALA A 10 -29.65 9.23 -11.71
C ALA A 10 -29.23 10.14 -12.88
N ARG A 11 -28.00 10.01 -13.37
CA ARG A 11 -27.43 10.78 -14.48
C ARG A 11 -27.22 9.92 -15.74
N GLY A 12 -27.74 8.69 -15.78
CA GLY A 12 -27.53 7.76 -16.90
C GLY A 12 -26.10 7.21 -17.00
N ILE A 13 -25.29 7.34 -15.96
CA ILE A 13 -23.90 6.86 -15.93
C ILE A 13 -23.85 5.50 -15.23
N THR A 14 -23.39 4.47 -15.96
CA THR A 14 -23.20 3.12 -15.43
C THR A 14 -21.82 3.00 -14.77
N VAL A 15 -21.81 2.87 -13.45
CA VAL A 15 -20.57 2.69 -12.67
C VAL A 15 -20.29 1.19 -12.52
N VAL A 16 -19.18 0.74 -13.11
CA VAL A 16 -18.69 -0.64 -13.10
C VAL A 16 -17.31 -0.70 -12.47
N ASN A 17 -16.90 -1.86 -11.96
CA ASN A 17 -15.48 -2.04 -11.65
C ASN A 17 -14.67 -2.01 -12.95
N VAL A 18 -13.44 -1.51 -12.88
CA VAL A 18 -12.56 -1.43 -14.07
C VAL A 18 -12.33 -2.81 -14.69
N ALA A 19 -12.24 -3.85 -13.85
CA ALA A 19 -12.13 -5.25 -14.30
C ALA A 19 -13.38 -5.78 -15.02
N GLU A 20 -14.53 -5.13 -14.84
CA GLU A 20 -15.84 -5.50 -15.40
C GLU A 20 -16.28 -4.50 -16.48
N ALA A 21 -15.42 -3.56 -16.87
CA ALA A 21 -15.77 -2.52 -17.82
C ALA A 21 -15.89 -3.12 -19.25
N PRO A 22 -17.03 -2.91 -19.95
CA PRO A 22 -17.22 -3.40 -21.31
C PRO A 22 -16.47 -2.51 -22.31
N LEU A 23 -15.14 -2.62 -22.33
CA LEU A 23 -14.28 -1.88 -23.26
C LEU A 23 -14.14 -2.70 -24.55
N ALA A 24 -14.72 -2.20 -25.64
CA ALA A 24 -14.82 -2.94 -26.91
C ALA A 24 -13.47 -3.33 -27.54
N ASN A 25 -12.36 -2.68 -27.16
CA ASN A 25 -11.04 -2.84 -27.78
C ASN A 25 -9.89 -2.88 -26.76
N SER A 26 -10.12 -3.34 -25.53
CA SER A 26 -9.04 -3.48 -24.54
C SER A 26 -8.96 -4.92 -24.03
N PRO A 27 -7.75 -5.51 -23.93
CA PRO A 27 -7.58 -6.77 -23.21
C PRO A 27 -8.20 -6.59 -21.82
N GLN A 28 -8.91 -7.61 -21.33
CA GLN A 28 -9.56 -7.60 -20.03
C GLN A 28 -8.56 -7.09 -18.98
N VAL A 29 -8.67 -5.80 -18.61
CA VAL A 29 -7.74 -5.17 -17.69
C VAL A 29 -8.17 -5.67 -16.33
N GLY A 30 -7.65 -6.83 -15.93
CA GLY A 30 -7.72 -7.23 -14.52
C GLY A 30 -7.31 -6.01 -13.71
N CYS A 31 -8.00 -5.74 -12.59
CA CYS A 31 -7.39 -4.85 -11.61
C CYS A 31 -6.08 -5.53 -11.23
N GLY A 32 -4.99 -5.08 -11.85
CA GLY A 32 -3.65 -5.38 -11.44
C GLY A 32 -3.43 -4.70 -10.12
N CYS A 33 -4.18 -5.11 -9.10
CA CYS A 33 -3.93 -4.75 -7.73
C CYS A 33 -2.77 -5.64 -7.25
N ALA A 34 -1.61 -5.46 -7.91
CA ALA A 34 -0.37 -5.35 -7.19
C ALA A 34 -0.62 -4.29 -6.10
N THR A 35 -0.83 -4.76 -4.87
CA THR A 35 -0.36 -4.10 -3.65
C THR A 35 -0.55 -2.57 -3.64
N MET A 36 -1.77 -2.07 -3.39
CA MET A 36 -2.08 -0.77 -2.72
C MET A 36 -3.54 -0.30 -2.94
N SER A 37 -4.53 -1.19 -2.80
CA SER A 37 -5.95 -0.79 -2.65
C SER A 37 -6.23 -0.01 -1.34
N ARG A 38 -5.22 0.24 -0.50
CA ARG A 38 -5.34 1.08 0.70
C ARG A 38 -5.14 2.58 0.43
N ASN A 39 -4.82 2.98 -0.81
CA ASN A 39 -4.70 4.38 -1.22
C ASN A 39 -5.97 4.93 -1.89
N ASP A 40 -7.15 4.34 -1.65
CA ASP A 40 -8.39 4.93 -2.14
C ASP A 40 -8.52 6.39 -1.66
N PRO A 41 -9.09 7.30 -2.48
CA PRO A 41 -9.27 8.71 -2.14
C PRO A 41 -9.76 9.00 -0.70
N PRO A 42 -10.73 8.26 -0.12
CA PRO A 42 -11.12 8.47 1.28
C PRO A 42 -10.01 8.16 2.31
N HIS A 43 -9.16 7.14 2.10
CA HIS A 43 -8.07 6.82 3.02
C HIS A 43 -6.98 7.90 2.99
N LEU A 44 -6.69 8.46 1.82
CA LEU A 44 -5.74 9.56 1.65
C LEU A 44 -6.26 10.87 2.26
N VAL A 45 -7.55 11.17 2.09
CA VAL A 45 -8.18 12.36 2.69
C VAL A 45 -8.18 12.27 4.21
N ALA A 46 -8.52 11.11 4.78
CA ALA A 46 -8.48 10.89 6.23
C ALA A 46 -7.05 10.99 6.78
N LEU A 47 -6.06 10.42 6.08
CA LEU A 47 -4.65 10.53 6.46
C LEU A 47 -4.18 11.99 6.47
N LEU A 48 -4.51 12.77 5.43
CA LEU A 48 -4.15 14.17 5.32
C LEU A 48 -4.77 15.03 6.43
N ASP A 49 -6.04 14.78 6.79
CA ASP A 49 -6.67 15.52 7.88
C ASP A 49 -6.04 15.20 9.25
N ILE A 50 -5.68 13.94 9.50
CA ILE A 50 -4.97 13.53 10.72
C ILE A 50 -3.59 14.20 10.79
N LEU A 51 -2.84 14.21 9.68
CA LEU A 51 -1.54 14.88 9.61
C LEU A 51 -1.65 16.39 9.77
N ARG A 52 -2.67 17.04 9.18
CA ARG A 52 -2.96 18.47 9.34
C ARG A 52 -3.23 18.85 10.80
N GLN A 53 -3.82 17.94 11.57
CA GLN A 53 -4.04 18.12 13.02
C GLN A 53 -2.76 17.92 13.86
N GLY A 54 -1.61 17.65 13.23
CA GLY A 54 -0.35 17.35 13.92
C GLY A 54 -0.37 15.99 14.64
N LYS A 55 -1.37 15.15 14.35
CA LYS A 55 -1.50 13.83 14.97
C LYS A 55 -0.66 12.83 14.20
N THR A 56 0.23 12.15 14.89
CA THR A 56 0.96 11.02 14.32
C THR A 56 0.06 9.79 14.31
N LEU A 57 0.31 8.86 13.38
CA LEU A 57 -0.29 7.54 13.38
C LEU A 57 0.81 6.52 13.68
N PRO A 58 1.13 6.26 14.97
CA PRO A 58 2.16 5.30 15.35
C PRO A 58 1.93 3.91 14.76
N TYR A 59 0.66 3.54 14.56
CA TYR A 59 0.28 2.31 13.89
C TYR A 59 0.71 2.26 12.42
N ASN A 60 0.86 3.40 11.74
CA ASN A 60 1.30 3.42 10.33
C ASN A 60 2.82 3.48 10.19
N VAL A 61 3.56 3.60 11.29
CA VAL A 61 5.03 3.56 11.25
C VAL A 61 5.45 2.13 10.94
N VAL A 62 6.14 1.95 9.81
CA VAL A 62 6.78 0.70 9.41
C VAL A 62 8.17 0.65 10.03
N LYS A 63 8.46 -0.41 10.79
CA LYS A 63 9.77 -0.68 11.42
C LYS A 63 10.46 -1.88 10.78
N ALA A 64 11.76 -2.01 11.01
CA ALA A 64 12.54 -3.13 10.48
C ALA A 64 11.98 -4.48 10.96
N GLY A 65 11.75 -5.39 10.02
CA GLY A 65 11.17 -6.70 10.34
C GLY A 65 9.69 -6.68 10.73
N ASP A 66 8.95 -5.59 10.49
CA ASP A 66 7.49 -5.61 10.59
C ASP A 66 6.90 -6.61 9.58
N VAL A 67 6.05 -7.51 10.06
CA VAL A 67 5.30 -8.47 9.23
C VAL A 67 3.82 -8.23 9.48
N VAL A 68 3.06 -8.06 8.40
CA VAL A 68 1.60 -7.92 8.47
C VAL A 68 0.97 -9.10 7.76
N ASN A 69 0.13 -9.85 8.47
CA ASN A 69 -0.70 -10.88 7.86
C ASN A 69 -1.76 -10.20 7.00
N GLU A 70 -1.76 -10.51 5.71
CA GLU A 70 -2.63 -9.88 4.72
C GLU A 70 -4.12 -10.24 4.86
N PHE A 71 -4.44 -11.40 5.44
CA PHE A 71 -5.81 -11.87 5.63
C PHE A 71 -6.40 -11.42 6.97
N THR A 72 -5.61 -11.45 8.04
CA THR A 72 -6.08 -11.12 9.39
C THR A 72 -5.78 -9.68 9.80
N GLY A 73 -4.87 -9.01 9.09
CA GLY A 73 -4.37 -7.69 9.46
C GLY A 73 -3.47 -7.69 10.71
N LEU A 74 -3.18 -8.86 11.28
CA LEU A 74 -2.31 -8.98 12.45
C LEU A 74 -0.89 -8.52 12.10
N ARG A 75 -0.37 -7.58 12.89
CA ARG A 75 1.01 -7.14 12.78
C ARG A 75 1.86 -7.83 13.83
N ASN A 76 2.95 -8.44 13.39
CA ASN A 76 4.03 -8.88 14.25
C ASN A 76 5.21 -7.91 14.10
N ARG A 77 5.76 -7.47 15.23
CA ARG A 77 6.87 -6.52 15.30
C ARG A 77 7.97 -7.10 16.17
N LEU A 78 9.18 -7.10 15.64
CA LEU A 78 10.37 -7.51 16.35
C LEU A 78 10.67 -6.59 17.53
N SER A 79 11.38 -7.10 18.54
CA SER A 79 11.91 -6.26 19.61
C SER A 79 12.92 -5.25 19.07
N ASP A 80 13.19 -4.16 19.79
CA ASP A 80 14.13 -3.14 19.30
C ASP A 80 15.54 -3.69 19.06
N LYS A 81 15.97 -4.69 19.83
CA LYS A 81 17.26 -5.39 19.63
C LYS A 81 17.28 -6.17 18.31
N GLU A 82 16.21 -6.89 18.01
CA GLU A 82 16.08 -7.66 16.77
C GLU A 82 15.91 -6.74 15.55
N GLN A 83 15.18 -5.64 15.69
CA GLN A 83 15.09 -4.59 14.67
C GLN A 83 16.48 -4.04 14.34
N GLN A 84 17.28 -3.72 15.37
CA GLN A 84 18.64 -3.21 15.18
C GLN A 84 19.53 -4.23 14.46
N TRP A 85 19.43 -5.50 14.84
CA TRP A 85 20.17 -6.58 14.16
C TRP A 85 19.82 -6.66 12.67
N VAL A 86 18.54 -6.56 12.30
CA VAL A 86 18.11 -6.55 10.89
C VAL A 86 18.68 -5.34 10.15
N ILE A 87 18.65 -4.16 10.77
CA ILE A 87 19.18 -2.93 10.17
C ILE A 87 20.68 -3.06 9.89
N ASP A 88 21.46 -3.56 10.85
CA ASP A 88 22.91 -3.66 10.72
C ASP A 88 23.30 -4.66 9.62
N ASN A 89 22.64 -5.81 9.57
CA ASN A 89 22.89 -6.80 8.51
C ASN A 89 22.44 -6.32 7.14
N ALA A 90 21.34 -5.56 7.05
CA ALA A 90 20.90 -4.97 5.79
C ALA A 90 21.91 -3.96 5.24
N LYS A 91 22.54 -3.14 6.10
CA LYS A 91 23.61 -2.21 5.70
C LYS A 91 24.81 -2.97 5.15
N ILE A 92 25.28 -3.99 5.86
CA ILE A 92 26.40 -4.82 5.42
C ILE A 92 26.10 -5.49 4.07
N ALA A 93 24.88 -6.01 3.89
CA ALA A 93 24.44 -6.62 2.64
C ALA A 93 24.47 -5.60 1.49
N LEU A 94 23.99 -4.38 1.71
CA LEU A 94 24.00 -3.32 0.72
C LEU A 94 25.43 -2.89 0.34
N GLU A 95 26.31 -2.69 1.31
CA GLU A 95 27.73 -2.37 1.07
C GLU A 95 28.42 -3.47 0.25
N ASN A 96 28.12 -4.73 0.54
CA ASN A 96 28.63 -5.85 -0.24
C ASN A 96 28.11 -5.83 -1.69
N MET A 97 26.83 -5.52 -1.91
CA MET A 97 26.27 -5.38 -3.25
C MET A 97 26.97 -4.27 -4.03
N ILE A 98 27.12 -3.08 -3.41
CA ILE A 98 27.83 -1.94 -4.00
C ILE A 98 29.25 -2.34 -4.39
N ARG A 99 30.01 -2.95 -3.46
CA ARG A 99 31.38 -3.40 -3.70
C ARG A 99 31.48 -4.35 -4.89
N ILE A 100 30.58 -5.32 -5.00
CA ILE A 100 30.55 -6.29 -6.11
C ILE A 100 30.24 -5.59 -7.44
N THR A 101 29.35 -4.60 -7.43
CA THR A 101 28.98 -3.85 -8.64
C THR A 101 30.08 -2.90 -9.10
N GLU A 102 30.80 -2.27 -8.17
CA GLU A 102 31.84 -1.28 -8.48
C GLU A 102 33.24 -1.89 -8.71
N SER A 103 33.48 -3.15 -8.33
CA SER A 103 34.75 -3.83 -8.57
C SER A 103 34.94 -4.35 -10.01
N ARG A 104 34.06 -3.97 -10.94
CA ARG A 104 34.11 -4.32 -12.37
C ARG A 104 34.59 -3.13 -13.19
#